data_AF-A0A411DHP2-F1
#
_entry.id   AF-A0A411DHP2-F1
#
_cell.length_a   1.000
_cell.length_b   1.000
_cell.length_c   1.000
_cell.angle_alpha   90.00
_cell.angle_beta   90.00
_cell.angle_gamma   90.00
#
_symmetry.space_group_name_H-M   'P 1'
#
loop_
_entity.id
_entity.type
_entity.pdbx_description
1 polymer ?
#
loop_
_entity_poly.entity_id
_entity_poly.type
_entity_poly.pdbx_seq_one_letter_code
_entity_poly.pdbx_strand_id
1 'polypeptide(L)'
;MNAQELQTLLTERAEKFHLKNEVFHTLQKILSEDPEELTGGFARHEITFVFEGYQYLIEQRYREPVIRTRISLCVEKETYVENLEPIGYYDLEMDFDGEIVDDWFVIEKEKYLKDIGIISYFQGMNKKMPPHFLKGNHGEYEFVSCISLVGTLFISKDFEGSGVFVDKANTYLKDHSLPDKDYLKECRYFLKIMSRYLIENHLISEELKQKLEDNKINN
;
A
#
# COMPACT_ATOMS: atom_id res chain seq x y z
N MET A 1 38.93 -14.16 -14.85
CA MET A 1 38.54 -12.74 -14.81
C MET A 1 38.56 -12.30 -13.36
N ASN A 2 39.24 -11.21 -13.05
CA ASN A 2 39.24 -10.63 -11.70
C ASN A 2 38.10 -9.61 -11.55
N ALA A 3 37.82 -9.17 -10.32
CA ALA A 3 36.71 -8.25 -10.02
C ALA A 3 36.84 -6.89 -10.74
N GLN A 4 38.07 -6.42 -10.97
CA GLN A 4 38.34 -5.14 -11.61
C GLN A 4 38.07 -5.20 -13.12
N GLU A 5 38.47 -6.29 -13.78
CA GLU A 5 38.14 -6.57 -15.19
C GLU A 5 36.63 -6.65 -15.41
N LEU A 6 35.91 -7.31 -14.50
CA LEU A 6 34.44 -7.38 -14.50
C LEU A 6 33.81 -5.99 -14.37
N GLN A 7 34.30 -5.16 -13.45
CA GLN A 7 33.79 -3.81 -13.25
C GLN A 7 34.02 -2.93 -14.50
N THR A 8 35.21 -2.99 -15.10
CA THR A 8 35.51 -2.26 -16.34
C THR A 8 34.56 -2.67 -17.47
N LEU A 9 34.37 -3.98 -17.68
CA LEU A 9 33.48 -4.49 -18.72
C LEU A 9 32.01 -4.07 -18.49
N LEU A 10 31.58 -4.00 -17.22
CA LEU A 10 30.25 -3.51 -16.83
C LEU A 10 30.07 -2.05 -17.21
N THR A 11 31.05 -1.21 -16.83
CA THR A 11 31.02 0.22 -17.12
C THR A 11 31.01 0.49 -18.61
N GLU A 12 31.89 -0.18 -19.38
CA GLU A 12 31.98 -0.02 -20.84
C GLU A 12 30.66 -0.38 -21.53
N ARG A 13 30.03 -1.49 -21.14
CA ARG A 13 28.74 -1.88 -21.70
C ARG A 13 27.62 -0.96 -21.27
N ALA A 14 27.61 -0.55 -19.99
CA ALA A 14 26.61 0.37 -19.48
C ALA A 14 26.61 1.72 -20.20
N GLU A 15 27.80 2.22 -20.51
CA GLU A 15 27.98 3.44 -21.31
C GLU A 15 27.61 3.23 -22.77
N LYS A 16 28.08 2.14 -23.40
CA LYS A 16 27.81 1.81 -24.81
C LYS A 16 26.32 1.73 -25.11
N PHE A 17 25.55 1.10 -24.23
CA PHE A 17 24.11 0.89 -24.41
C PHE A 17 23.25 1.92 -23.68
N HIS A 18 23.87 2.96 -23.09
CA HIS A 18 23.17 4.02 -22.36
C HIS A 18 22.17 3.49 -21.32
N LEU A 19 22.54 2.43 -20.60
CA LEU A 19 21.62 1.66 -19.75
C LEU A 19 20.87 2.51 -18.73
N LYS A 20 21.55 3.52 -18.16
CA LYS A 20 20.91 4.48 -17.24
C LYS A 20 19.78 5.26 -17.91
N ASN A 21 19.96 5.71 -19.14
CA ASN A 21 18.93 6.47 -19.85
C ASN A 21 17.76 5.56 -20.21
N GLU A 22 18.05 4.36 -20.70
CA GLU A 22 17.04 3.36 -21.07
C GLU A 22 16.17 2.94 -19.88
N VAL A 23 16.77 2.67 -18.70
CA VAL A 23 16.00 2.30 -17.51
C VAL A 23 15.04 3.42 -17.08
N PHE A 24 15.45 4.69 -17.16
CA PHE A 24 14.55 5.82 -16.85
C PHE A 24 13.50 6.02 -17.93
N HIS A 25 13.83 5.81 -19.21
CA HIS A 25 12.89 5.92 -20.32
C HIS A 25 11.76 4.89 -20.21
N THR A 26 12.10 3.63 -20.01
CA THR A 26 11.11 2.54 -19.88
C THR A 26 10.27 2.72 -18.62
N LEU A 27 10.88 3.10 -17.50
CA LEU A 27 10.15 3.44 -16.27
C LEU A 27 9.13 4.57 -16.50
N GLN A 28 9.51 5.64 -17.23
CA GLN A 28 8.59 6.73 -17.53
C GLN A 28 7.40 6.28 -18.39
N LYS A 29 7.63 5.34 -19.31
CA LYS A 29 6.56 4.76 -20.14
C LYS A 29 5.58 3.97 -19.27
N ILE A 30 6.06 3.10 -18.38
CA ILE A 30 5.22 2.34 -17.43
C ILE A 30 4.36 3.30 -16.59
N LEU A 31 4.98 4.34 -16.02
CA LEU A 31 4.30 5.34 -15.19
C LEU A 31 3.33 6.24 -15.97
N SER A 32 3.29 6.16 -17.31
CA SER A 32 2.37 6.93 -18.16
C SER A 32 1.10 6.15 -18.52
N GLU A 33 1.09 4.83 -18.38
CA GLU A 33 -0.01 3.97 -18.81
C GLU A 33 -1.06 3.77 -17.71
N ASP A 34 -0.68 3.68 -16.43
CA ASP A 34 -1.61 3.71 -15.27
C ASP A 34 -0.88 3.98 -13.92
N PRO A 35 -0.75 5.24 -13.47
CA PRO A 35 0.09 5.56 -12.32
C PRO A 35 -0.53 5.21 -10.95
N GLU A 36 -1.86 5.12 -10.82
CA GLU A 36 -2.51 5.10 -9.49
C GLU A 36 -2.50 3.70 -8.84
N GLU A 37 -2.77 2.64 -9.61
CA GLU A 37 -2.64 1.27 -9.09
C GLU A 37 -1.18 0.88 -8.88
N LEU A 38 -0.29 1.35 -9.76
CA LEU A 38 1.11 0.94 -9.77
C LEU A 38 1.91 1.47 -8.58
N THR A 39 1.59 2.64 -8.03
CA THR A 39 2.45 3.27 -7.01
C THR A 39 2.12 2.88 -5.57
N GLY A 40 1.22 1.92 -5.33
CA GLY A 40 0.88 1.50 -3.96
C GLY A 40 0.18 2.59 -3.14
N GLY A 41 -0.51 3.52 -3.82
CA GLY A 41 -1.23 4.63 -3.18
C GLY A 41 -0.40 5.87 -2.90
N PHE A 42 0.88 5.90 -3.29
CA PHE A 42 1.73 7.09 -3.24
C PHE A 42 1.49 7.97 -4.47
N ALA A 43 1.33 9.27 -4.28
CA ALA A 43 1.25 10.18 -5.40
C ALA A 43 2.63 10.30 -6.06
N ARG A 44 2.66 10.46 -7.39
CA ARG A 44 3.92 10.50 -8.17
C ARG A 44 4.95 11.52 -7.64
N HIS A 45 4.48 12.66 -7.15
CA HIS A 45 5.35 13.72 -6.62
C HIS A 45 5.93 13.40 -5.23
N GLU A 46 5.41 12.38 -4.54
CA GLU A 46 5.94 11.88 -3.27
C GLU A 46 7.09 10.88 -3.47
N ILE A 47 7.24 10.35 -4.70
CA ILE A 47 8.21 9.32 -5.02
C ILE A 47 9.45 9.94 -5.65
N THR A 48 10.58 9.73 -4.99
CA THR A 48 11.92 9.99 -5.53
C THR A 48 12.48 8.72 -6.17
N PHE A 49 12.90 8.82 -7.43
CA PHE A 49 13.54 7.74 -8.17
C PHE A 49 15.06 7.82 -8.03
N VAL A 50 15.66 6.82 -7.39
CA VAL A 50 17.09 6.78 -7.09
C VAL A 50 17.76 5.71 -7.94
N PHE A 51 18.75 6.11 -8.73
CA PHE A 51 19.54 5.16 -9.52
C PHE A 51 20.54 4.41 -8.62
N GLU A 52 20.40 3.09 -8.53
CA GLU A 52 21.21 2.23 -7.64
C GLU A 52 22.48 1.69 -8.32
N GLY A 53 22.50 1.66 -9.65
CA GLY A 53 23.63 1.15 -10.42
C GLY A 53 23.29 -0.04 -11.30
N TYR A 54 24.35 -0.78 -11.63
CA TYR A 54 24.33 -1.92 -12.54
C TYR A 54 24.83 -3.17 -11.83
N GLN A 55 24.29 -4.32 -12.20
CA GLN A 55 24.70 -5.62 -11.67
C GLN A 55 24.80 -6.66 -12.78
N TYR A 56 25.91 -7.40 -12.80
CA TYR A 56 26.01 -8.61 -13.63
C TYR A 56 25.30 -9.78 -12.96
N LEU A 57 24.45 -10.46 -13.73
CA LEU A 57 23.77 -11.68 -13.31
C LEU A 57 24.21 -12.82 -14.21
N ILE A 58 25.28 -13.53 -13.79
CA ILE A 58 25.98 -14.54 -14.60
C ILE A 58 25.42 -15.94 -14.39
N GLU A 59 25.20 -16.34 -13.13
CA GLU A 59 24.69 -17.67 -12.81
C GLU A 59 23.17 -17.63 -12.66
N GLN A 60 22.46 -17.83 -13.77
CA GLN A 60 21.02 -18.03 -13.77
C GLN A 60 20.71 -19.46 -14.20
N ARG A 61 19.93 -20.19 -13.41
CA ARG A 61 19.68 -21.64 -13.63
C ARG A 61 19.13 -21.97 -15.03
N TYR A 62 18.52 -21.01 -15.74
CA TYR A 62 17.86 -21.21 -17.04
C TYR A 62 17.87 -19.97 -17.94
N ARG A 63 18.77 -19.01 -17.73
CA ARG A 63 18.84 -17.77 -18.51
C ARG A 63 20.28 -17.46 -18.88
N GLU A 64 20.44 -16.83 -20.04
CA GLU A 64 21.70 -16.21 -20.46
C GLU A 64 22.13 -15.13 -19.45
N PRO A 65 23.43 -14.84 -19.33
CA PRO A 65 23.90 -13.73 -18.51
C PRO A 65 23.33 -12.38 -18.97
N VAL A 66 22.90 -11.56 -18.01
CA VAL A 66 22.34 -10.23 -18.27
C VAL A 66 22.99 -9.15 -17.40
N ILE A 67 22.82 -7.91 -17.80
CA ILE A 67 23.07 -6.71 -16.99
C ILE A 67 21.74 -6.22 -16.46
N ARG A 68 21.59 -6.23 -15.13
CA ARG A 68 20.47 -5.59 -14.46
C ARG A 68 20.80 -4.16 -14.13
N THR A 69 19.89 -3.25 -14.44
CA THR A 69 19.93 -1.85 -14.07
C THR A 69 18.77 -1.55 -13.12
N ARG A 70 19.04 -0.95 -11.96
CA ARG A 70 18.03 -0.75 -10.91
C ARG A 70 17.77 0.73 -10.62
N ILE A 71 16.49 1.06 -10.48
CA ILE A 71 16.01 2.31 -9.89
C ILE A 71 15.21 1.95 -8.63
N SER A 72 15.61 2.46 -7.47
CA SER A 72 14.79 2.41 -6.26
C SER A 72 13.70 3.48 -6.29
N LEU A 73 12.50 3.12 -5.82
CA LEU A 73 11.40 4.03 -5.56
C LEU A 73 11.41 4.34 -4.07
N CYS A 74 11.61 5.62 -3.72
CA CYS A 74 11.73 6.03 -2.33
C CYS A 74 10.80 7.19 -1.97
N VAL A 75 10.39 7.28 -0.72
CA VAL A 75 9.60 8.39 -0.16
C VAL A 75 10.35 9.05 1.00
N GLU A 76 10.09 10.32 1.27
CA GLU A 76 10.64 11.00 2.44
C GLU A 76 10.06 10.41 3.73
N LYS A 77 10.90 10.16 4.74
CA LYS A 77 10.43 9.80 6.07
C LYS A 77 9.98 11.05 6.81
N GLU A 78 8.76 11.02 7.37
CA GLU A 78 8.21 12.12 8.16
C GLU A 78 9.01 12.46 9.44
N THR A 79 9.89 11.57 9.91
CA THR A 79 10.48 11.65 11.26
C THR A 79 11.95 12.03 11.33
N TYR A 80 12.70 12.12 10.22
CA TYR A 80 14.13 12.48 10.26
C TYR A 80 14.60 13.25 9.00
N VAL A 81 15.48 14.22 9.22
CA VAL A 81 15.86 15.28 8.26
C VAL A 81 16.55 14.79 6.98
N GLU A 82 17.08 13.55 6.91
CA GLU A 82 17.73 13.03 5.70
C GLU A 82 17.69 11.50 5.63
N ASN A 83 16.53 10.89 5.40
CA ASN A 83 16.49 9.47 5.02
C ASN A 83 15.29 9.17 4.11
N LEU A 84 15.59 8.86 2.86
CA LEU A 84 14.66 8.24 1.92
C LEU A 84 14.33 6.81 2.39
N GLU A 85 13.05 6.46 2.39
CA GLU A 85 12.59 5.10 2.64
C GLU A 85 12.28 4.39 1.32
N PRO A 86 12.93 3.25 1.01
CA PRO A 86 12.56 2.48 -0.17
C PRO A 86 11.16 1.87 0.03
N ILE A 87 10.30 2.08 -0.96
CA ILE A 87 8.94 1.56 -1.05
C ILE A 87 8.79 0.54 -2.19
N GLY A 88 9.79 0.44 -3.07
CA GLY A 88 9.77 -0.44 -4.23
C GLY A 88 11.00 -0.23 -5.10
N TYR A 89 11.03 -0.88 -6.26
CA TYR A 89 12.09 -0.73 -7.24
C TYR A 89 11.60 -1.05 -8.66
N TYR A 90 12.34 -0.57 -9.63
CA TYR A 90 12.25 -0.96 -11.02
C TYR A 90 13.59 -1.55 -11.48
N ASP A 91 13.55 -2.78 -11.97
CA ASP A 91 14.68 -3.47 -12.58
C ASP A 91 14.47 -3.58 -14.08
N LEU A 92 15.50 -3.24 -14.86
CA LEU A 92 15.56 -3.52 -16.30
C LEU A 92 16.74 -4.45 -16.57
N GLU A 93 16.47 -5.59 -17.18
CA GLU A 93 17.47 -6.57 -17.59
C GLU A 93 17.73 -6.46 -19.09
N MET A 94 18.99 -6.28 -19.46
CA MET A 94 19.45 -6.33 -20.84
C MET A 94 20.50 -7.42 -21.02
N ASP A 95 20.52 -8.03 -22.19
CA ASP A 95 21.59 -8.94 -22.58
C ASP A 95 22.89 -8.18 -22.89
N PHE A 96 23.91 -8.91 -23.35
CA PHE A 96 25.22 -8.34 -23.64
C PHE A 96 25.32 -7.67 -25.02
N ASP A 97 24.28 -7.82 -25.84
CA ASP A 97 24.13 -7.16 -27.14
C ASP A 97 23.31 -5.87 -27.02
N GLY A 98 22.73 -5.60 -25.85
CA GLY A 98 22.00 -4.37 -25.51
C GLY A 98 20.49 -4.49 -25.72
N GLU A 99 19.98 -5.70 -25.94
CA GLU A 99 18.55 -5.94 -26.09
C GLU A 99 17.89 -6.13 -24.72
N ILE A 100 16.68 -5.58 -24.56
CA ILE A 100 15.88 -5.76 -23.35
C ILE A 100 15.38 -7.19 -23.29
N VAL A 101 15.71 -7.87 -22.18
CA VAL A 101 15.31 -9.26 -21.93
C VAL A 101 14.05 -9.31 -21.06
N ASP A 102 13.99 -8.47 -20.01
CA ASP A 102 12.92 -8.48 -19.03
C ASP A 102 12.91 -7.18 -18.22
N ASP A 103 11.79 -6.87 -17.58
CA ASP A 103 11.66 -5.75 -16.65
C ASP A 103 10.70 -6.07 -15.49
N TRP A 104 10.94 -5.43 -14.35
CA TRP A 104 10.18 -5.67 -13.12
C TRP A 104 9.90 -4.35 -12.42
N PHE A 105 8.62 -3.98 -12.36
CA PHE A 105 8.15 -2.89 -11.51
C PHE A 105 7.53 -3.47 -10.24
N VAL A 106 8.13 -3.20 -9.08
CA VAL A 106 7.75 -3.81 -7.80
C VAL A 106 7.50 -2.74 -6.75
N ILE A 107 6.34 -2.83 -6.08
CA ILE A 107 6.03 -2.10 -4.85
C ILE A 107 6.04 -3.06 -3.67
N GLU A 108 6.84 -2.74 -2.66
CA GLU A 108 7.01 -3.52 -1.44
C GLU A 108 6.29 -2.91 -0.23
N LYS A 109 5.93 -1.61 -0.31
CA LYS A 109 5.24 -0.88 0.74
C LYS A 109 4.09 -0.08 0.15
N GLU A 110 2.95 -0.15 0.82
CA GLU A 110 1.78 0.67 0.51
C GLU A 110 1.59 1.75 1.57
N LYS A 111 1.10 2.92 1.15
CA LYS A 111 0.99 4.10 2.00
C LYS A 111 0.07 3.89 3.21
N TYR A 112 -1.08 3.22 3.04
CA TYR A 112 -2.16 3.26 4.03
C TYR A 112 -2.30 2.04 4.95
N LEU A 113 -1.90 0.84 4.49
CA LEU A 113 -2.22 -0.39 5.20
C LEU A 113 -1.43 -0.61 6.50
N LYS A 114 -0.19 -0.10 6.57
CA LYS A 114 0.70 -0.31 7.73
C LYS A 114 0.39 0.64 8.88
N ASP A 115 -0.17 1.81 8.60
CA ASP A 115 -0.24 2.90 9.58
C ASP A 115 -1.25 2.65 10.70
N ILE A 116 -2.37 2.00 10.40
CA ILE A 116 -3.45 1.83 11.37
C ILE A 116 -3.42 0.49 12.10
N GLY A 117 -2.58 -0.47 11.68
CA GLY A 117 -2.54 -1.79 12.32
C GLY A 117 -3.89 -2.52 12.29
N ILE A 118 -4.62 -2.45 11.16
CA ILE A 118 -6.01 -2.93 11.04
C ILE A 118 -6.20 -4.39 11.49
N ILE A 119 -5.20 -5.23 11.23
CA ILE A 119 -5.19 -6.64 11.63
C ILE A 119 -5.29 -6.77 13.16
N SER A 120 -4.57 -5.93 13.90
CA SER A 120 -4.58 -5.95 15.37
C SER A 120 -5.96 -5.60 15.94
N TYR A 121 -6.66 -4.64 15.32
CA TYR A 121 -8.03 -4.30 15.73
C TYR A 121 -9.00 -5.44 15.51
N PHE A 122 -8.96 -6.10 14.34
CA PHE A 122 -9.79 -7.27 14.10
C PHE A 122 -9.52 -8.41 15.05
N GLN A 123 -8.25 -8.70 15.33
CA GLN A 123 -7.88 -9.71 16.32
C GLN A 123 -8.41 -9.37 17.71
N GLY A 124 -8.36 -8.09 18.11
CA GLY A 124 -8.90 -7.62 19.39
C GLY A 124 -10.42 -7.76 19.48
N MET A 125 -11.14 -7.28 18.47
CA MET A 125 -12.60 -7.36 18.39
C MET A 125 -13.08 -8.82 18.34
N ASN A 126 -12.52 -9.64 17.45
CA ASN A 126 -12.97 -11.02 17.25
C ASN A 126 -12.73 -11.92 18.48
N LYS A 127 -11.72 -11.62 19.32
CA LYS A 127 -11.51 -12.33 20.59
C LYS A 127 -12.61 -12.07 21.63
N LYS A 128 -13.25 -10.90 21.57
CA LYS A 128 -14.31 -10.48 22.50
C LYS A 128 -15.71 -10.70 21.94
N MET A 129 -15.83 -10.99 20.65
CA MET A 129 -17.11 -11.17 19.98
C MET A 129 -17.84 -12.42 20.48
N PRO A 130 -19.09 -12.31 20.94
CA PRO A 130 -19.91 -13.47 21.26
C PRO A 130 -20.17 -14.33 20.02
N PRO A 131 -19.97 -15.66 20.07
CA PRO A 131 -20.14 -16.52 18.90
C PRO A 131 -21.55 -16.49 18.29
N HIS A 132 -22.57 -16.15 19.08
CA HIS A 132 -23.95 -16.09 18.61
C HIS A 132 -24.22 -14.89 17.70
N PHE A 133 -23.41 -13.84 17.73
CA PHE A 133 -23.52 -12.70 16.80
C PHE A 133 -23.21 -13.09 15.35
N LEU A 134 -22.51 -14.20 15.12
CA LEU A 134 -22.25 -14.72 13.78
C LEU A 134 -23.42 -15.49 13.16
N LYS A 135 -24.50 -15.71 13.91
CA LYS A 135 -25.69 -16.38 13.40
C LYS A 135 -26.52 -15.38 12.60
N GLY A 136 -26.79 -15.65 11.33
CA GLY A 136 -27.53 -14.75 10.44
C GLY A 136 -28.94 -14.34 10.91
N ASN A 137 -29.51 -15.05 11.88
CA ASN A 137 -30.83 -14.77 12.45
C ASN A 137 -30.77 -13.93 13.74
N HIS A 138 -29.57 -13.55 14.19
CA HIS A 138 -29.38 -12.65 15.33
C HIS A 138 -29.42 -11.19 14.88
N GLY A 139 -30.04 -10.32 15.69
CA GLY A 139 -30.17 -8.90 15.36
C GLY A 139 -28.81 -8.21 15.18
N GLU A 140 -27.78 -8.71 15.86
CA GLU A 140 -26.43 -8.15 15.87
C GLU A 140 -25.59 -8.56 14.64
N TYR A 141 -26.06 -9.53 13.84
CA TYR A 141 -25.33 -10.02 12.67
C TYR A 141 -25.09 -8.92 11.65
N GLU A 142 -26.05 -8.02 11.45
CA GLU A 142 -25.93 -6.87 10.56
C GLU A 142 -24.80 -5.95 11.00
N PHE A 143 -24.75 -5.60 12.29
CA PHE A 143 -23.69 -4.77 12.86
C PHE A 143 -22.30 -5.40 12.71
N VAL A 144 -22.17 -6.70 13.02
CA VAL A 144 -20.90 -7.43 12.85
C VAL A 144 -20.46 -7.49 11.38
N SER A 145 -21.43 -7.65 10.47
CA SER A 145 -21.17 -7.63 9.03
C SER A 145 -20.69 -6.25 8.58
N CYS A 146 -21.28 -5.15 9.08
CA CYS A 146 -20.79 -3.80 8.82
C CYS A 146 -19.35 -3.61 9.31
N ILE A 147 -19.03 -4.01 10.54
CA ILE A 147 -17.67 -3.92 11.10
C ILE A 147 -16.66 -4.69 10.24
N SER A 148 -17.03 -5.89 9.79
CA SER A 148 -16.18 -6.70 8.92
C SER A 148 -15.95 -6.04 7.55
N LEU A 149 -16.99 -5.43 6.99
CA LEU A 149 -16.93 -4.74 5.72
C LEU A 149 -16.10 -3.46 5.77
N VAL A 150 -16.13 -2.70 6.87
CA VAL A 150 -15.24 -1.53 7.05
C VAL A 150 -13.80 -1.91 6.76
N GLY A 151 -13.27 -2.91 7.46
CA GLY A 151 -11.87 -3.24 7.27
C GLY A 151 -11.56 -4.06 6.02
N THR A 152 -12.51 -4.84 5.51
CA THR A 152 -12.36 -5.53 4.22
C THR A 152 -12.18 -4.50 3.10
N LEU A 153 -13.08 -3.53 3.00
CA LEU A 153 -13.03 -2.48 1.98
C LEU A 153 -11.80 -1.60 2.13
N PHE A 154 -11.42 -1.28 3.38
CA PHE A 154 -10.19 -0.54 3.64
C PHE A 154 -8.95 -1.27 3.13
N ILE A 155 -8.82 -2.58 3.39
CA ILE A 155 -7.68 -3.38 2.91
C ILE A 155 -7.67 -3.44 1.37
N SER A 156 -8.85 -3.46 0.76
CA SER A 156 -9.02 -3.41 -0.69
C SER A 156 -8.87 -2.01 -1.28
N LYS A 157 -8.52 -0.99 -0.49
CA LYS A 157 -8.39 0.43 -0.89
C LYS A 157 -9.69 1.08 -1.38
N ASP A 158 -10.84 0.45 -1.15
CA ASP A 158 -12.15 1.09 -1.31
C ASP A 158 -12.47 1.92 -0.07
N PHE A 159 -11.78 3.07 0.05
CA PHE A 159 -11.87 3.95 1.20
C PHE A 159 -13.25 4.62 1.34
N GLU A 160 -13.87 4.99 0.23
CA GLU A 160 -15.23 5.55 0.21
C GLU A 160 -16.23 4.50 0.71
N GLY A 161 -16.17 3.26 0.18
CA GLY A 161 -16.99 2.15 0.64
C GLY A 161 -16.77 1.84 2.11
N SER A 162 -15.51 1.78 2.56
CA SER A 162 -15.16 1.64 3.98
C SER A 162 -15.82 2.74 4.83
N GLY A 163 -15.72 4.01 4.41
CA GLY A 163 -16.33 5.14 5.10
C GLY A 163 -17.85 5.05 5.19
N VAL A 164 -18.51 4.59 4.13
CA VAL A 164 -19.98 4.34 4.12
C VAL A 164 -20.34 3.29 5.17
N PHE A 165 -19.56 2.22 5.31
CA PHE A 165 -19.82 1.21 6.34
C PHE A 165 -19.49 1.68 7.75
N VAL A 166 -18.55 2.60 7.91
CA VAL A 166 -18.29 3.27 9.20
C VAL A 166 -19.51 4.10 9.61
N ASP A 167 -20.09 4.89 8.70
CA ASP A 167 -21.30 5.67 8.94
C ASP A 167 -22.50 4.78 9.29
N LYS A 168 -22.73 3.71 8.52
CA LYS A 168 -23.77 2.71 8.79
C LYS A 168 -23.61 2.07 10.17
N ALA A 169 -22.41 1.65 10.54
CA ALA A 169 -22.15 1.04 11.84
C ALA A 169 -22.38 2.03 13.00
N ASN A 170 -21.98 3.30 12.82
CA ASN A 170 -22.27 4.35 13.80
C ASN A 170 -23.76 4.63 13.93
N THR A 171 -24.50 4.66 12.82
CA THR A 171 -25.96 4.84 12.80
C THR A 171 -26.66 3.67 13.49
N TYR A 172 -26.26 2.43 13.20
CA TYR A 172 -26.78 1.25 13.86
C TYR A 172 -26.64 1.35 15.39
N LEU A 173 -25.48 1.79 15.89
CA LEU A 173 -25.22 1.96 17.32
C LEU A 173 -26.03 3.07 18.00
N LYS A 174 -26.56 4.04 17.23
CA LYS A 174 -27.49 5.05 17.73
C LYS A 174 -28.90 4.49 17.86
N ASP A 175 -29.31 3.71 16.88
CA ASP A 175 -30.68 3.18 16.79
C ASP A 175 -30.89 1.93 17.67
N HIS A 176 -29.81 1.23 18.04
CA HIS A 176 -29.88 -0.05 18.76
C HIS A 176 -29.04 -0.04 20.04
N SER A 177 -29.65 -0.47 21.15
CA SER A 177 -28.93 -0.74 22.39
C SER A 177 -28.41 -2.17 22.39
N LEU A 178 -27.11 -2.33 22.12
CA LEU A 178 -26.46 -3.63 22.11
C LEU A 178 -25.95 -4.02 23.51
N PRO A 179 -26.13 -5.28 23.96
CA PRO A 179 -25.92 -5.67 25.36
C PRO A 179 -24.46 -5.92 25.75
N ASP A 180 -23.58 -6.28 24.81
CA ASP A 180 -22.20 -6.69 25.10
C ASP A 180 -21.24 -5.49 25.18
N LYS A 181 -20.95 -5.03 26.39
CA LYS A 181 -20.14 -3.83 26.60
C LYS A 181 -18.68 -3.97 26.16
N ASP A 182 -18.10 -5.18 26.18
CA ASP A 182 -16.68 -5.38 25.92
C ASP A 182 -16.37 -5.45 24.43
N TYR A 183 -17.18 -6.18 23.66
CA TYR A 183 -17.08 -6.19 22.20
C TYR A 183 -17.39 -4.82 21.62
N LEU A 184 -18.48 -4.18 22.06
CA LEU A 184 -18.89 -2.87 21.55
C LEU A 184 -17.90 -1.76 21.84
N LYS A 185 -17.20 -1.83 22.98
CA LYS A 185 -16.14 -0.87 23.30
C LYS A 185 -15.02 -0.92 22.26
N GLU A 186 -14.60 -2.11 21.87
CA GLU A 186 -13.59 -2.27 20.82
C GLU A 186 -14.12 -1.82 19.46
N CYS A 187 -15.37 -2.16 19.11
CA CYS A 187 -15.96 -1.71 17.84
C CYS A 187 -16.07 -0.18 17.75
N ARG A 188 -16.52 0.50 18.81
CA ARG A 188 -16.57 1.98 18.85
C ARG A 188 -15.18 2.58 18.71
N TYR A 189 -14.19 2.00 19.39
CA TYR A 189 -12.82 2.46 19.27
C TYR A 189 -12.27 2.28 17.85
N PHE A 190 -12.49 1.11 17.26
CA PHE A 190 -12.15 0.82 15.86
C PHE A 190 -12.81 1.82 14.90
N LEU A 191 -14.13 2.01 14.97
CA LEU A 191 -14.86 2.96 14.13
C LEU A 191 -14.31 4.39 14.28
N LYS A 192 -13.98 4.82 15.50
CA LYS A 192 -13.37 6.14 15.74
C LYS A 192 -12.01 6.28 15.07
N ILE A 193 -11.15 5.27 15.17
CA ILE A 193 -9.84 5.26 14.53
C ILE A 193 -10.00 5.29 13.00
N MET A 194 -10.90 4.47 12.45
CA MET A 194 -11.19 4.43 11.02
C MET A 194 -11.72 5.77 10.50
N SER A 195 -12.75 6.34 11.14
CA SER A 195 -13.28 7.65 10.76
C SER A 195 -12.18 8.71 10.75
N ARG A 196 -11.37 8.76 11.81
CA ARG A 196 -10.30 9.75 11.92
C ARG A 196 -9.28 9.56 10.80
N TYR A 197 -8.84 8.34 10.57
CA TYR A 197 -7.83 8.06 9.55
C TYR A 197 -8.31 8.41 8.14
N LEU A 198 -9.54 8.04 7.79
CA LEU A 198 -10.13 8.36 6.49
C LEU A 198 -10.23 9.87 6.26
N ILE A 199 -10.61 10.63 7.29
CA ILE A 199 -10.76 12.09 7.21
C ILE A 199 -9.39 12.78 7.14
N GLU A 200 -8.46 12.44 8.03
CA GLU A 200 -7.14 13.08 8.13
C GLU A 200 -6.29 12.85 6.89
N ASN A 201 -6.45 11.71 6.21
CA ASN A 201 -5.74 11.39 4.98
C ASN A 201 -6.51 11.76 3.70
N HIS A 202 -7.62 12.48 3.80
CA HIS A 202 -8.43 12.92 2.66
C HIS A 202 -8.87 11.75 1.73
N LEU A 203 -9.19 10.60 2.31
CA LEU A 203 -9.49 9.36 1.56
C LEU A 203 -10.96 9.18 1.18
N ILE A 204 -11.81 10.13 1.54
CA ILE A 204 -13.26 10.08 1.34
C ILE A 204 -13.80 11.41 0.84
N SER A 205 -14.98 11.38 0.23
CA SER A 205 -15.68 12.58 -0.24
C SER A 205 -16.03 13.55 0.90
N GLU A 206 -16.12 14.85 0.59
CA GLU A 206 -16.51 15.88 1.57
C GLU A 206 -17.93 15.63 2.12
N GLU A 207 -18.84 15.07 1.32
CA GLU A 207 -20.18 14.68 1.78
C GLU A 207 -20.10 13.61 2.88
N LEU A 208 -19.31 12.56 2.66
CA LEU A 208 -19.17 11.47 3.62
C LEU A 208 -18.38 11.90 4.86
N LYS A 209 -17.37 12.74 4.68
CA LYS A 209 -16.63 13.38 5.78
C LYS A 209 -17.56 14.13 6.72
N GLN A 210 -18.47 14.95 6.20
CA GLN A 210 -19.44 15.68 7.04
C GLN A 210 -20.31 14.72 7.86
N LYS A 211 -20.83 13.64 7.25
CA LYS A 211 -21.61 12.61 7.96
C LYS A 211 -20.82 11.96 9.10
N LEU A 212 -19.55 11.63 8.86
CA LEU A 212 -18.68 11.04 9.87
C LEU A 212 -18.30 12.01 10.99
N GLU A 213 -18.19 13.31 10.71
CA GLU A 213 -17.97 14.34 11.72
C GLU A 213 -19.22 14.59 12.58
N ASP A 214 -20.41 14.61 12.00
CA ASP A 214 -21.69 14.75 12.72
C ASP A 214 -21.95 13.58 13.69
N ASN A 215 -21.43 12.40 13.35
CA ASN A 215 -21.46 11.22 14.20
C ASN A 215 -20.52 11.32 15.41
N LYS A 216 -19.46 12.15 15.37
CA LYS A 216 -18.55 12.37 16.52
C LYS A 216 -19.17 13.23 17.62
N ILE A 217 -20.11 14.12 17.28
CA ILE A 217 -20.72 15.07 18.23
C ILE A 217 -21.71 14.37 19.17
N ASN A 218 -22.20 13.19 18.79
CA ASN A 218 -23.34 12.52 19.44
C ASN A 218 -22.98 11.19 20.16
N ASN A 219 -21.68 10.88 20.33
CA ASN A 219 -21.15 9.68 21.01
C ASN A 219 -20.23 10.07 22.17
#